data_AF-A0A0G1NZY3-F1
#
_entry.id   AF-A0A0G1NZY3-F1
#
_cell.length_a   1.000
_cell.length_b   1.000
_cell.length_c   1.000
_cell.angle_alpha   90.00
_cell.angle_beta   90.00
_cell.angle_gamma   90.00
#
_symmetry.space_group_name_H-M   'P 1'
#
loop_
_entity.id
_entity.type
_entity.pdbx_description
1 polymer ?
#
loop_
_entity_poly.entity_id
_entity_poly.type
_entity_poly.pdbx_seq_one_letter_code
_entity_poly.pdbx_strand_id
1 'polypeptide(L)'
;MFESFTRPPKESPIGTYRMEVISLPEECDWENYLPMEIRYIFSLHPEYKAKIRAILTQGKAIGVRTVKRTPEVILKAVHTISVHSQKNYIVTWLPKLLRDKHIPIFNEEDKTRAGKHNEDLDEAVRVILKDRLRFKKLVLIDEENIGIKPEEQRLMTELSEIIYPLAIDYSVFRVIADNARERTKIAQTIIKALLIVGPVAHILEKYARGIGKLFAASADDLLGESAELMALRGSGFSWRELAKRSRILIPVFALATWGALSVEGLIQDGRLIWAGVIFGLSAVALSLTTAIQSLFMYRRNLDKLVRDKKVTVDQGWPMTRLALIQDFTNPARLGLLMGASLAPVMGIAGSLLGLMHNGWVLATIGSTESIVAGLTVVFADYINEWRFRKKLRKLFSPKG
;
A
#
# COMPACT_ATOMS: atom_id res chain seq x y z
N MET A 1 29.50 -19.64 14.69
CA MET A 1 28.36 -19.02 13.97
C MET A 1 27.19 -18.80 14.95
N PHE A 2 27.38 -17.96 15.97
CA PHE A 2 26.44 -17.80 17.11
C PHE A 2 26.43 -16.36 17.68
N GLU A 3 26.47 -15.34 16.83
CA GLU A 3 26.42 -13.93 17.27
C GLU A 3 25.14 -13.19 16.81
N SER A 4 24.20 -13.85 16.12
CA SER A 4 23.03 -13.17 15.55
C SER A 4 21.82 -13.06 16.49
N PHE A 5 21.88 -13.62 17.69
CA PHE A 5 20.71 -13.71 18.60
C PHE A 5 20.75 -12.78 19.82
N THR A 6 21.84 -12.04 20.05
CA THR A 6 22.00 -11.16 21.23
C THR A 6 21.90 -9.67 20.92
N ARG A 7 21.82 -9.28 19.64
CA ARG A 7 21.58 -7.88 19.29
C ARG A 7 20.09 -7.58 19.41
N PRO A 8 19.67 -6.58 20.20
CA PRO A 8 18.32 -6.06 20.09
C PRO A 8 18.06 -5.67 18.63
N PRO A 9 16.84 -5.87 18.11
CA PRO A 9 16.54 -5.55 16.73
C PRO A 9 16.93 -4.09 16.45
N LYS A 10 17.59 -3.83 15.30
CA LYS A 10 18.03 -2.47 14.89
C LYS A 10 16.89 -1.45 14.90
N GLU A 11 15.64 -1.89 14.83
CA GLU A 11 14.45 -1.08 14.95
C GLU A 11 13.44 -1.76 15.90
N SER A 12 12.84 -0.98 16.79
CA SER A 12 11.77 -1.47 17.66
C SER A 12 10.59 -1.98 16.82
N PRO A 13 10.08 -3.21 17.07
CA PRO A 13 8.90 -3.72 16.40
C PRO A 13 7.62 -2.95 16.78
N ILE A 14 7.65 -2.22 17.90
CA ILE A 14 6.52 -1.46 18.46
C ILE A 14 6.78 0.04 18.27
N GLY A 15 5.97 0.67 17.41
CA GLY A 15 5.88 2.12 17.30
C GLY A 15 7.19 2.83 16.96
N THR A 16 7.73 2.60 15.75
CA THR A 16 8.80 3.44 15.22
C THR A 16 8.28 4.86 15.02
N TYR A 17 8.83 5.81 15.76
CA TYR A 17 8.64 7.23 15.52
C TYR A 17 9.97 7.85 15.09
N ARG A 18 9.90 8.82 14.20
CA ARG A 18 11.00 9.72 13.88
C ARG A 18 10.76 11.02 14.63
N MET A 19 11.83 11.57 15.18
CA MET A 19 11.82 12.88 15.79
C MET A 19 12.72 13.79 14.96
N GLU A 20 12.19 14.90 14.49
CA GLU A 20 12.99 16.01 13.95
C GLU A 20 13.06 17.06 15.04
N VAL A 21 14.26 17.47 15.44
CA VAL A 21 14.48 18.32 16.63
C VAL A 21 15.00 19.66 16.16
N ILE A 22 14.49 20.73 16.77
CA ILE A 22 15.06 22.07 16.72
C ILE A 22 15.52 22.38 18.13
N SER A 23 16.82 22.66 18.28
CA SER A 23 17.42 22.97 19.57
C SER A 23 18.04 24.36 19.60
N LEU A 24 18.39 24.93 18.44
CA LEU A 24 19.11 26.20 18.38
C LEU A 24 18.19 27.37 18.01
N PRO A 25 18.25 28.51 18.74
CA PRO A 25 17.52 29.74 18.41
C PRO A 25 17.66 30.22 16.97
N GLU A 26 18.85 30.01 16.38
CA GLU A 26 19.23 30.41 15.02
C GLU A 26 18.52 29.58 13.95
N GLU A 27 18.17 28.32 14.25
CA GLU A 27 17.44 27.44 13.33
C GLU A 27 16.07 28.02 12.96
N CYS A 28 15.48 28.86 13.82
CA CYS A 28 14.24 29.57 13.54
C CYS A 28 14.34 30.55 12.34
N ASP A 29 15.56 30.97 11.97
CA ASP A 29 15.81 31.81 10.78
C ASP A 29 16.12 30.99 9.53
N TRP A 30 16.41 29.70 9.67
CA TRP A 30 16.77 28.81 8.58
C TRP A 30 15.55 28.06 8.03
N GLU A 31 14.64 28.79 7.38
CA GLU A 31 13.32 28.26 6.99
C GLU A 31 13.38 26.97 6.16
N ASN A 32 14.42 26.79 5.35
CA ASN A 32 14.60 25.58 4.53
C ASN A 32 15.00 24.33 5.32
N TYR A 33 15.54 24.50 6.53
CA TYR A 33 16.04 23.43 7.40
C TYR A 33 15.05 23.08 8.52
N LEU A 34 14.05 23.94 8.75
CA LEU A 34 12.99 23.67 9.72
C LEU A 34 12.07 22.52 9.28
N PRO A 35 11.63 21.68 10.23
CA PRO A 35 10.53 20.74 10.03
C PRO A 35 9.30 21.45 9.44
N MET A 36 8.60 20.76 8.55
CA MET A 36 7.46 21.32 7.80
C MET A 36 6.34 21.83 8.71
N GLU A 37 6.19 21.23 9.89
CA GLU A 37 5.18 21.58 10.89
C GLU A 37 5.49 22.93 11.54
N ILE A 38 6.76 23.21 11.78
CA ILE A 38 7.21 24.48 12.37
C ILE A 38 7.15 25.59 11.33
N ARG A 39 7.50 25.28 10.08
CA ARG A 39 7.25 26.18 8.94
C ARG A 39 5.77 26.52 8.80
N TYR A 40 4.88 25.53 8.97
CA TYR A 40 3.43 25.75 8.94
C TYR A 40 2.97 26.70 10.03
N ILE A 41 3.44 26.49 11.27
CA ILE A 41 3.15 27.41 12.38
C ILE A 41 3.61 28.83 12.04
N PHE A 42 4.85 29.01 11.58
CA PHE A 42 5.38 30.34 11.26
C PHE A 42 4.66 31.01 10.09
N SER A 43 4.18 30.23 9.12
CA SER A 43 3.43 30.77 7.97
C SER A 43 2.04 31.29 8.35
N LEU A 44 1.37 30.66 9.34
CA LEU A 44 0.05 31.09 9.80
C LEU A 44 0.13 32.13 10.91
N HIS A 45 1.11 31.98 11.79
CA HIS A 45 1.25 32.73 13.02
C HIS A 45 2.73 33.06 13.28
N PRO A 46 3.25 34.11 12.61
CA PRO A 46 4.65 34.53 12.75
C PRO A 46 5.06 34.86 14.19
N GLU A 47 4.11 35.25 15.04
CA GLU A 47 4.30 35.54 16.47
C GLU A 47 4.87 34.36 17.27
N TYR A 48 4.58 33.12 16.86
CA TYR A 48 5.12 31.94 17.54
C TYR A 48 6.62 31.75 17.30
N LYS A 49 7.22 32.41 16.29
CA LYS A 49 8.66 32.37 16.07
C LYS A 49 9.45 32.92 17.26
N ALA A 50 9.02 34.06 17.81
CA ALA A 50 9.65 34.65 18.98
C ALA A 50 9.46 33.79 20.24
N LYS A 51 8.26 33.21 20.41
CA LYS A 51 7.95 32.32 21.54
C LYS A 51 8.77 31.03 21.51
N ILE A 52 8.89 30.40 20.34
CA ILE A 52 9.71 29.20 20.16
C ILE A 52 11.18 29.54 20.41
N ARG A 53 11.70 30.64 19.83
CA ARG A 53 13.07 31.09 20.07
C ARG A 53 13.38 31.26 21.57
N ALA A 54 12.48 31.88 22.31
CA ALA A 54 12.64 32.10 23.74
C ALA A 54 12.75 30.78 24.53
N ILE A 55 12.04 29.73 24.11
CA ILE A 55 12.16 28.38 24.70
C ILE A 55 13.50 27.75 24.35
N LEU A 56 13.94 27.88 23.09
CA LEU A 56 15.23 27.33 22.64
C LEU A 56 16.41 27.96 23.38
N THR A 57 16.36 29.27 23.64
CA THR A 57 17.39 29.98 24.44
C THR A 57 17.44 29.52 25.89
N GLN A 58 16.39 28.89 26.41
CA GLN A 58 16.33 28.38 27.79
C GLN A 58 16.81 26.92 27.91
N GLY A 59 17.60 26.40 26.95
CA GLY A 59 18.16 25.05 27.02
C GLY A 59 17.14 23.94 26.76
N LYS A 60 16.06 24.25 26.03
CA LYS A 60 15.02 23.29 25.66
C LYS A 60 14.93 23.15 24.15
N ALA A 61 14.53 21.99 23.67
CA ALA A 61 14.32 21.74 22.25
C ALA A 61 12.88 21.38 21.93
N ILE A 62 12.45 21.63 20.70
CA ILE A 62 11.14 21.20 20.19
C ILE A 62 11.35 20.04 19.23
N GLY A 63 10.75 18.90 19.56
CA GLY A 63 10.71 17.71 18.72
C GLY A 63 9.39 17.61 17.96
N VAL A 64 9.48 17.38 16.66
CA VAL A 64 8.35 16.93 15.83
C VAL A 64 8.34 15.41 15.80
N ARG A 65 7.50 14.81 16.65
CA ARG A 65 7.33 13.36 16.69
C ARG A 65 6.39 12.91 15.58
N THR A 66 6.89 12.09 14.67
CA THR A 66 6.14 11.50 13.56
C THR A 66 6.15 9.98 13.64
N VAL A 67 4.98 9.36 13.74
CA VAL A 67 4.82 7.91 13.72
C VAL A 67 5.02 7.39 12.29
N LYS A 68 5.92 6.42 12.12
CA LYS A 68 6.26 5.81 10.83
C LYS A 68 5.40 4.59 10.49
N ARG A 69 4.84 3.92 11.49
CA ARG A 69 3.96 2.76 11.32
C ARG A 69 2.70 2.92 12.17
N THR A 70 1.55 2.74 11.52
CA THR A 70 0.23 2.77 12.14
C THR A 70 0.18 1.76 13.29
N PRO A 71 -0.27 2.18 14.49
CA PRO A 71 -0.47 1.25 15.60
C PRO A 71 -1.37 0.08 15.21
N GLU A 72 -0.98 -1.15 15.55
CA GLU A 72 -1.70 -2.37 15.16
C GLU A 72 -3.17 -2.37 15.65
N VAL A 73 -3.43 -1.73 16.78
CA VAL A 73 -4.79 -1.56 17.32
C VAL A 73 -5.69 -0.76 16.36
N ILE A 74 -5.15 0.27 15.70
CA ILE A 74 -5.88 1.04 14.67
C ILE A 74 -6.09 0.18 13.42
N LEU A 75 -5.07 -0.56 12.98
CA LEU A 75 -5.19 -1.43 11.80
C LEU A 75 -6.24 -2.52 12.02
N LYS A 76 -6.27 -3.13 13.21
CA LYS A 76 -7.30 -4.10 13.62
C LYS A 76 -8.70 -3.47 13.61
N ALA A 77 -8.86 -2.29 14.20
CA ALA A 77 -10.14 -1.58 14.21
C ALA A 77 -10.64 -1.25 12.78
N VAL A 78 -9.73 -0.80 11.90
CA VAL A 78 -10.04 -0.55 10.48
C VAL A 78 -10.45 -1.84 9.77
N HIS A 79 -9.75 -2.95 10.04
CA HIS A 79 -10.07 -4.26 9.49
C HIS A 79 -11.47 -4.73 9.94
N THR A 80 -11.78 -4.67 11.23
CA THR A 80 -13.08 -5.04 11.80
C THR A 80 -14.23 -4.29 11.13
N ILE A 81 -14.15 -2.95 11.03
CA ILE A 81 -15.19 -2.13 10.38
C ILE A 81 -15.31 -2.48 8.88
N SER A 82 -14.17 -2.58 8.20
CA SER A 82 -14.07 -2.91 6.78
C SER A 82 -14.76 -4.24 6.46
N VAL A 83 -14.45 -5.30 7.20
CA VAL A 83 -14.93 -6.67 6.94
C VAL A 83 -16.38 -6.86 7.36
N HIS A 84 -16.73 -6.40 8.56
CA HIS A 84 -18.04 -6.73 9.15
C HIS A 84 -19.17 -5.80 8.68
N SER A 85 -18.87 -4.54 8.35
CA SER A 85 -19.90 -3.57 7.94
C SER A 85 -19.69 -3.01 6.53
N GLN A 86 -18.46 -2.65 6.18
CA GLN A 86 -18.18 -1.80 5.01
C GLN A 86 -17.78 -2.58 3.74
N LYS A 87 -18.11 -3.88 3.68
CA LYS A 87 -17.91 -4.76 2.49
C LYS A 87 -16.50 -4.65 1.87
N ASN A 88 -15.49 -4.57 2.73
CA ASN A 88 -14.06 -4.48 2.39
C ASN A 88 -13.61 -3.14 1.79
N TYR A 89 -14.43 -2.09 1.89
CA TYR A 89 -14.07 -0.73 1.55
C TYR A 89 -13.50 0.02 2.75
N ILE A 90 -12.51 0.88 2.48
CA ILE A 90 -11.98 1.85 3.45
C ILE A 90 -12.04 3.29 2.91
N VAL A 91 -11.95 3.49 1.59
CA VAL A 91 -11.83 4.83 0.99
C VAL A 91 -13.12 5.66 1.12
N THR A 92 -14.26 5.02 1.34
CA THR A 92 -15.57 5.68 1.42
C THR A 92 -15.87 6.29 2.79
N TRP A 93 -15.25 5.78 3.86
CA TRP A 93 -15.57 6.17 5.24
C TRP A 93 -14.34 6.56 6.06
N LEU A 94 -13.19 5.90 5.90
CA LEU A 94 -12.03 6.11 6.78
C LEU A 94 -11.48 7.54 6.71
N PRO A 95 -11.34 8.17 5.52
CA PRO A 95 -10.93 9.58 5.46
C PRO A 95 -11.91 10.51 6.16
N LYS A 96 -13.23 10.26 6.04
CA LYS A 96 -14.28 11.07 6.67
C LYS A 96 -14.30 10.89 8.20
N LEU A 97 -14.06 9.66 8.68
CA LEU A 97 -13.95 9.37 10.10
C LEU A 97 -12.74 10.08 10.72
N LEU A 98 -11.58 10.02 10.05
CA LEU A 98 -10.35 10.61 10.56
C LEU A 98 -10.37 12.15 10.51
N ARG A 99 -10.93 12.74 9.44
CA ARG A 99 -11.00 14.20 9.26
C ARG A 99 -12.14 14.83 10.03
N ASP A 100 -13.35 14.34 9.79
CA ASP A 100 -14.59 15.03 10.14
C ASP A 100 -15.31 14.34 11.31
N LYS A 101 -14.70 13.28 11.88
CA LYS A 101 -15.31 12.41 12.90
C LYS A 101 -16.65 11.80 12.43
N HIS A 102 -16.88 11.75 11.13
CA HIS A 102 -18.11 11.20 10.57
C HIS A 102 -18.13 9.68 10.74
N ILE A 103 -19.03 9.19 11.58
CA ILE A 103 -19.13 7.78 11.94
C ILE A 103 -19.73 7.01 10.76
N PRO A 104 -19.12 5.89 10.32
CA PRO A 104 -19.72 5.03 9.31
C PRO A 104 -21.06 4.45 9.77
N ILE A 105 -22.00 4.31 8.85
CA ILE A 105 -23.34 3.78 9.16
C ILE A 105 -23.25 2.27 9.38
N PHE A 106 -23.76 1.81 10.53
CA PHE A 106 -23.84 0.41 10.92
C PHE A 106 -25.31 -0.03 11.03
N ASN A 107 -25.63 -1.18 10.43
CA ASN A 107 -26.94 -1.81 10.55
C ASN A 107 -26.88 -2.88 11.66
N GLU A 108 -28.04 -3.27 12.20
CA GLU A 108 -28.12 -4.33 13.23
C GLU A 108 -27.51 -5.66 12.79
N GLU A 109 -27.62 -6.00 11.51
CA GLU A 109 -26.98 -7.17 10.93
C GLU A 109 -25.44 -7.11 11.00
N ASP A 110 -24.86 -5.92 10.87
CA ASP A 110 -23.41 -5.75 10.96
C ASP A 110 -22.93 -5.95 12.39
N LYS A 111 -23.66 -5.37 13.36
CA LYS A 111 -23.36 -5.52 14.79
C LYS A 111 -23.47 -6.97 15.23
N THR A 112 -24.53 -7.66 14.79
CA THR A 112 -24.71 -9.10 15.03
C THR A 112 -23.57 -9.92 14.41
N ARG A 113 -23.14 -9.57 13.20
CA ARG A 113 -22.04 -10.25 12.52
C ARG A 113 -20.71 -10.05 13.24
N ALA A 114 -20.40 -8.83 13.67
CA ALA A 114 -19.18 -8.55 14.44
C ALA A 114 -19.21 -9.27 15.81
N GLY A 115 -20.37 -9.26 16.48
CA GLY A 115 -20.57 -9.94 17.75
C GLY A 115 -20.33 -11.45 17.70
N LYS A 116 -20.67 -12.12 16.59
CA LYS A 116 -20.34 -13.54 16.37
C LYS A 116 -18.84 -13.85 16.38
N HIS A 117 -18.01 -12.83 16.18
CA HIS A 117 -16.54 -12.93 16.19
C HIS A 117 -15.90 -12.30 17.44
N ASN A 118 -16.69 -11.96 18.48
CA ASN A 118 -16.23 -11.20 19.66
C ASN A 118 -15.60 -9.84 19.28
N GLU A 119 -16.11 -9.19 18.24
CA GLU A 119 -15.68 -7.86 17.81
C GLU A 119 -16.81 -6.84 17.97
N ASP A 120 -16.45 -5.60 18.32
CA ASP A 120 -17.39 -4.49 18.50
C ASP A 120 -17.04 -3.34 17.54
N LEU A 121 -18.01 -2.97 16.69
CA LEU A 121 -17.88 -1.91 15.71
C LEU A 121 -17.79 -0.51 16.35
N ASP A 122 -18.54 -0.28 17.43
CA ASP A 122 -18.56 1.00 18.12
C ASP A 122 -17.24 1.20 18.88
N GLU A 123 -16.70 0.15 19.50
CA GLU A 123 -15.37 0.18 20.10
C GLU A 123 -14.27 0.40 19.05
N ALA A 124 -14.35 -0.25 17.89
CA ALA A 124 -13.41 -0.03 16.79
C ALA A 124 -13.40 1.45 16.34
N VAL A 125 -14.56 2.10 16.25
CA VAL A 125 -14.66 3.54 15.97
C VAL A 125 -14.00 4.36 17.07
N ARG A 126 -14.28 4.06 18.35
CA ARG A 126 -13.68 4.77 19.49
C ARG A 126 -12.16 4.70 19.49
N VAL A 127 -11.59 3.51 19.24
CA VAL A 127 -10.14 3.30 19.12
C VAL A 127 -9.53 4.18 18.04
N ILE A 128 -10.12 4.20 16.83
CA ILE A 128 -9.61 5.01 15.72
C ILE A 128 -9.67 6.49 16.09
N LEU A 129 -10.79 6.97 16.64
CA LEU A 129 -10.97 8.39 16.98
C LEU A 129 -10.05 8.83 18.13
N LYS A 130 -9.78 7.96 19.11
CA LYS A 130 -8.89 8.23 20.23
C LYS A 130 -7.43 8.39 19.77
N ASP A 131 -6.98 7.47 18.92
CA ASP A 131 -5.56 7.38 18.58
C ASP A 131 -5.17 8.13 17.28
N ARG A 132 -6.13 8.69 16.53
CA ARG A 132 -5.84 9.40 15.26
C ARG A 132 -4.90 10.61 15.39
N LEU A 133 -4.78 11.20 16.58
CA LEU A 133 -3.88 12.34 16.84
C LEU A 133 -2.47 11.92 17.28
N ARG A 134 -2.23 10.63 17.50
CA ARG A 134 -0.92 10.13 17.94
C ARG A 134 0.12 10.12 16.82
N PHE A 135 -0.31 10.27 15.56
CA PHE A 135 0.56 10.11 14.40
C PHE A 135 1.58 11.23 14.24
N LYS A 136 1.24 12.45 14.66
CA LYS A 136 2.12 13.60 14.57
C LYS A 136 1.83 14.56 15.72
N LYS A 137 2.86 14.88 16.52
CA LYS A 137 2.73 15.71 17.72
C LYS A 137 4.02 16.50 17.96
N LEU A 138 3.87 17.72 18.47
CA LEU A 138 5.00 18.50 19.00
C LEU A 138 5.26 18.10 20.45
N VAL A 139 6.53 17.83 20.74
CA VAL A 139 6.98 17.49 22.07
C VAL A 139 8.08 18.46 22.48
N LEU A 140 8.07 18.85 23.74
CA LEU A 140 9.16 19.61 24.33
C LEU A 140 10.19 18.62 24.87
N ILE A 141 11.45 18.91 24.64
CA ILE A 141 12.61 18.14 25.09
C ILE A 141 13.39 19.06 26.01
N ASP A 142 13.61 18.63 27.23
CA ASP A 142 14.44 19.34 28.19
C ASP A 142 15.87 18.84 28.05
N GLU A 143 16.74 19.60 27.38
CA GLU A 143 18.11 19.18 27.09
C GLU A 143 19.05 19.44 28.28
N GLU A 144 18.75 20.47 29.07
CA GLU A 144 19.57 20.90 30.20
C GLU A 144 19.02 20.45 31.57
N ASN A 145 17.95 19.63 31.60
CA ASN A 145 17.27 19.13 32.82
C ASN A 145 16.78 20.25 33.75
N ILE A 146 16.31 21.37 33.17
CA ILE A 146 15.84 22.55 33.91
C ILE A 146 14.39 22.36 34.39
N GLY A 147 13.68 21.41 33.81
CA GLY A 147 12.26 21.15 34.04
C GLY A 147 11.35 21.92 33.07
N ILE A 148 10.17 21.33 32.81
CA ILE A 148 9.15 21.90 31.93
C ILE A 148 8.12 22.68 32.75
N LYS A 149 7.95 23.96 32.46
CA LYS A 149 6.98 24.82 33.12
C LYS A 149 5.56 24.60 32.57
N PRO A 150 4.50 24.86 33.36
CA PRO A 150 3.12 24.74 32.89
C PRO A 150 2.80 25.60 31.65
N GLU A 151 3.41 26.78 31.55
CA GLU A 151 3.24 27.71 30.42
C GLU A 151 3.83 27.14 29.12
N GLU A 152 4.98 26.47 29.20
CA GLU A 152 5.63 25.82 28.06
C GLU A 152 4.80 24.61 27.59
N GLN A 153 4.19 23.88 28.54
CA GLN A 153 3.29 22.78 28.23
C GLN A 153 1.98 23.27 27.58
N ARG A 154 1.45 24.43 27.99
CA ARG A 154 0.32 25.09 27.32
C ARG A 154 0.71 25.51 25.90
N LEU A 155 1.88 26.12 25.70
CA LEU A 155 2.37 26.47 24.37
C LEU A 155 2.46 25.24 23.47
N MET A 156 3.01 24.12 23.95
CA MET A 156 3.07 22.89 23.14
C MET A 156 1.69 22.36 22.75
N THR A 157 0.69 22.58 23.61
CA THR A 157 -0.70 22.21 23.32
C THR A 157 -1.26 23.10 22.22
N GLU A 158 -1.10 24.42 22.33
CA GLU A 158 -1.50 25.39 21.29
C GLU A 158 -0.84 25.07 19.94
N LEU A 159 0.48 24.88 19.93
CA LEU A 159 1.22 24.55 18.71
C LEU A 159 0.76 23.21 18.11
N SER A 160 0.42 22.24 18.95
CA SER A 160 -0.13 20.95 18.51
C SER A 160 -1.52 21.09 17.89
N GLU A 161 -2.34 22.03 18.37
CA GLU A 161 -3.65 22.35 17.79
C GLU A 161 -3.50 23.04 16.43
N ILE A 162 -2.52 23.93 16.27
CA ILE A 162 -2.24 24.59 14.98
C ILE A 162 -1.90 23.54 13.91
N ILE A 163 -1.05 22.56 14.24
CA ILE A 163 -0.65 21.52 13.28
C ILE A 163 -1.69 20.39 13.13
N TYR A 164 -2.85 20.49 13.80
CA TYR A 164 -3.90 19.46 13.77
C TYR A 164 -4.32 19.06 12.34
N PRO A 165 -4.56 19.99 11.38
CA PRO A 165 -4.90 19.61 10.02
C PRO A 165 -3.82 18.76 9.34
N LEU A 166 -2.54 19.07 9.59
CA LEU A 166 -1.40 18.30 9.07
C LEU A 166 -1.32 16.90 9.68
N ALA A 167 -1.55 16.80 11.00
CA ALA A 167 -1.51 15.55 11.73
C ALA A 167 -2.62 14.59 11.26
N ILE A 168 -3.83 15.11 11.02
CA ILE A 168 -4.96 14.36 10.48
C ILE A 168 -4.71 13.91 9.04
N ASP A 169 -4.23 14.80 8.16
CA ASP A 169 -3.95 14.40 6.78
C ASP A 169 -2.85 13.34 6.71
N TYR A 170 -1.85 13.44 7.59
CA TYR A 170 -0.81 12.44 7.72
C TYR A 170 -1.35 11.10 8.27
N SER A 171 -2.28 11.12 9.23
CA SER A 171 -2.88 9.90 9.77
C SER A 171 -3.73 9.16 8.74
N VAL A 172 -4.57 9.86 7.97
CA VAL A 172 -5.33 9.28 6.85
C VAL A 172 -4.41 8.58 5.88
N PHE A 173 -3.37 9.31 5.45
CA PHE A 173 -2.39 8.80 4.52
C PHE A 173 -1.67 7.55 5.06
N ARG A 174 -1.19 7.61 6.31
CA ARG A 174 -0.39 6.55 6.93
C ARG A 174 -1.23 5.29 7.18
N VAL A 175 -2.45 5.43 7.69
CA VAL A 175 -3.35 4.29 7.93
C VAL A 175 -3.71 3.58 6.63
N ILE A 176 -3.99 4.33 5.55
CA ILE A 176 -4.29 3.72 4.23
C ILE A 176 -3.06 2.97 3.71
N ALA A 177 -1.89 3.60 3.74
CA ALA A 177 -0.64 3.01 3.27
C ALA A 177 -0.26 1.73 4.06
N ASP A 178 -0.33 1.77 5.39
CA ASP A 178 0.06 0.63 6.22
C ASP A 178 -0.96 -0.51 6.19
N ASN A 179 -2.27 -0.20 6.12
CA ASN A 179 -3.31 -1.21 5.90
C ASN A 179 -3.11 -1.92 4.54
N ALA A 180 -2.67 -1.20 3.51
CA ALA A 180 -2.28 -1.81 2.25
C ALA A 180 -1.03 -2.68 2.40
N ARG A 181 -0.02 -2.20 3.15
CA ARG A 181 1.24 -2.93 3.37
C ARG A 181 1.06 -4.26 4.09
N GLU A 182 0.25 -4.32 5.15
CA GLU A 182 -0.05 -5.57 5.86
C GLU A 182 -0.65 -6.64 4.94
N ARG A 183 -1.41 -6.22 3.92
CA ARG A 183 -2.01 -7.11 2.92
C ARG A 183 -1.03 -7.55 1.82
N THR A 184 0.17 -6.97 1.76
CA THR A 184 1.17 -7.20 0.69
C THR A 184 2.44 -7.95 1.12
N LYS A 185 2.51 -8.47 2.35
CA LYS A 185 3.68 -9.27 2.82
C LYS A 185 4.05 -10.45 1.89
N ILE A 186 3.14 -10.85 1.00
CA ILE A 186 3.31 -11.96 0.06
C ILE A 186 4.21 -11.60 -1.14
N ALA A 187 4.32 -10.32 -1.53
CA ALA A 187 5.13 -9.91 -2.69
C ALA A 187 6.64 -10.19 -2.52
N GLN A 188 7.16 -10.15 -1.29
CA GLN A 188 8.56 -10.51 -0.99
C GLN A 188 8.85 -12.01 -1.14
N THR A 189 7.83 -12.86 -0.99
CA THR A 189 7.94 -14.31 -1.18
C THR A 189 8.05 -14.64 -2.67
N ILE A 190 7.37 -13.89 -3.53
CA ILE A 190 7.38 -14.09 -4.99
C ILE A 190 8.76 -13.77 -5.58
N ILE A 191 9.38 -12.64 -5.19
CA ILE A 191 10.75 -12.30 -5.65
C ILE A 191 11.77 -13.40 -5.28
N LYS A 192 11.61 -14.02 -4.10
CA LYS A 192 12.48 -15.14 -3.68
C LYS A 192 12.22 -16.41 -4.50
N ALA A 193 11.00 -16.62 -4.99
CA ALA A 193 10.68 -17.75 -5.85
C ALA A 193 11.35 -17.64 -7.23
N LEU A 194 11.61 -16.44 -7.74
CA LEU A 194 12.29 -16.22 -9.04
C LEU A 194 13.71 -16.80 -9.10
N LEU A 195 14.42 -16.82 -7.97
CA LEU A 195 15.75 -17.45 -7.85
C LEU A 195 15.70 -18.97 -8.08
N ILE A 196 14.53 -19.59 -7.92
CA ILE A 196 14.31 -21.02 -8.12
C ILE A 196 13.70 -21.28 -9.50
N VAL A 197 12.78 -20.43 -9.96
CA VAL A 197 12.09 -20.59 -11.25
C VAL A 197 13.05 -20.49 -12.43
N GLY A 198 13.99 -19.54 -12.42
CA GLY A 198 14.96 -19.34 -13.51
C GLY A 198 15.83 -20.58 -13.83
N PRO A 199 16.55 -21.14 -12.84
CA PRO A 199 17.33 -22.36 -13.02
C PRO A 199 16.50 -23.55 -13.50
N VAL A 200 15.30 -23.76 -12.93
CA VAL A 200 14.43 -24.88 -13.29
C VAL A 200 13.90 -24.71 -14.72
N ALA A 201 13.43 -23.51 -15.09
CA ALA A 201 13.00 -23.22 -16.46
C ALA A 201 14.14 -23.42 -17.48
N HIS A 202 15.36 -23.03 -17.13
CA HIS A 202 16.54 -23.19 -18.00
C HIS A 202 16.92 -24.66 -18.20
N ILE A 203 16.85 -25.47 -17.15
CA ILE A 203 17.07 -26.91 -17.25
C ILE A 203 15.96 -27.54 -18.09
N LEU A 204 14.69 -27.24 -17.82
CA LEU A 204 13.56 -27.81 -18.55
C LEU A 204 13.57 -27.46 -20.04
N GLU A 205 13.91 -26.22 -20.40
CA GLU A 205 14.00 -25.81 -21.81
C GLU A 205 15.14 -26.53 -22.56
N LYS A 206 16.22 -26.89 -21.85
CA LYS A 206 17.33 -27.68 -22.41
C LYS A 206 16.96 -29.14 -22.65
N TYR A 207 16.16 -29.73 -21.76
CA TYR A 207 15.74 -31.13 -21.89
C TYR A 207 14.63 -31.33 -22.92
N ALA A 208 13.68 -30.39 -23.00
CA ALA A 208 12.59 -30.43 -23.96
C ALA A 208 12.14 -29.01 -24.32
N ARG A 209 12.34 -28.62 -25.58
CA ARG A 209 11.94 -27.30 -26.10
C ARG A 209 10.44 -27.06 -25.83
N GLY A 210 10.12 -25.90 -25.25
CA GLY A 210 8.76 -25.52 -24.90
C GLY A 210 8.33 -25.89 -23.47
N ILE A 211 8.95 -26.87 -22.81
CA ILE A 211 8.60 -27.20 -21.41
C ILE A 211 9.09 -26.11 -20.45
N GLY A 212 10.27 -25.54 -20.70
CA GLY A 212 10.76 -24.41 -19.91
C GLY A 212 9.90 -23.16 -20.08
N LYS A 213 9.39 -22.90 -21.29
CA LYS A 213 8.40 -21.83 -21.56
C LYS A 213 7.10 -22.05 -20.79
N LEU A 214 6.55 -23.26 -20.83
CA LEU A 214 5.34 -23.62 -20.08
C LEU A 214 5.55 -23.45 -18.57
N PHE A 215 6.67 -23.94 -18.05
CA PHE A 215 6.99 -23.83 -16.63
C PHE A 215 7.19 -22.38 -16.20
N ALA A 216 7.96 -21.58 -16.97
CA ALA A 216 8.17 -20.17 -16.68
C ALA A 216 6.87 -19.35 -16.72
N ALA A 217 6.00 -19.61 -17.70
CA ALA A 217 4.70 -18.95 -17.82
C ALA A 217 3.71 -19.35 -16.71
N SER A 218 3.79 -20.59 -16.22
CA SER A 218 2.81 -21.10 -15.24
C SER A 218 3.25 -20.91 -13.79
N ALA A 219 4.55 -21.00 -13.50
CA ALA A 219 5.05 -21.03 -12.13
C ALA A 219 4.85 -19.70 -11.41
N ASP A 220 5.19 -18.58 -12.05
CA ASP A 220 5.00 -17.26 -11.42
C ASP A 220 3.52 -16.86 -11.38
N ASP A 221 2.77 -17.13 -12.46
CA ASP A 221 1.34 -16.80 -12.55
C ASP A 221 0.50 -17.59 -11.51
N LEU A 222 0.82 -18.87 -11.26
CA LEU A 222 0.17 -19.67 -10.19
C LEU A 222 0.56 -19.20 -8.78
N LEU A 223 1.82 -18.84 -8.56
CA LEU A 223 2.28 -18.31 -7.28
C LEU A 223 1.64 -16.94 -7.00
N GLY A 224 1.58 -16.07 -8.01
CA GLY A 224 0.88 -14.79 -8.00
C GLY A 224 -0.61 -14.94 -7.71
N GLU A 225 -1.30 -15.88 -8.38
CA GLU A 225 -2.72 -16.14 -8.11
C GLU A 225 -2.94 -16.64 -6.68
N SER A 226 -2.11 -17.56 -6.20
CA SER A 226 -2.21 -18.06 -4.83
C SER A 226 -2.03 -16.94 -3.80
N ALA A 227 -1.09 -16.03 -4.06
CA ALA A 227 -0.84 -14.85 -3.25
C ALA A 227 -2.03 -13.90 -3.25
N GLU A 228 -2.64 -13.65 -4.41
CA GLU A 228 -3.80 -12.78 -4.52
C GLU A 228 -5.05 -13.39 -3.87
N LEU A 229 -5.26 -14.71 -4.01
CA LEU A 229 -6.32 -15.43 -3.29
C LEU A 229 -6.17 -15.27 -1.78
N MET A 230 -4.95 -15.38 -1.26
CA MET A 230 -4.66 -15.15 0.16
C MET A 230 -4.88 -13.68 0.56
N ALA A 231 -4.50 -12.71 -0.28
CA ALA A 231 -4.70 -11.29 -0.01
C ALA A 231 -6.20 -10.91 -0.03
N LEU A 232 -6.99 -11.48 -0.93
CA LEU A 232 -8.45 -11.34 -0.96
C LEU A 232 -9.09 -12.02 0.25
N ARG A 233 -8.62 -13.21 0.64
CA ARG A 233 -9.06 -13.90 1.85
C ARG A 233 -8.79 -13.07 3.10
N GLY A 234 -7.59 -12.50 3.20
CA GLY A 234 -7.19 -11.57 4.26
C GLY A 234 -7.92 -10.23 4.20
N SER A 235 -8.46 -9.86 3.04
CA SER A 235 -9.35 -8.70 2.89
C SER A 235 -10.81 -8.99 3.25
N GLY A 236 -11.16 -10.22 3.67
CA GLY A 236 -12.50 -10.56 4.18
C GLY A 236 -13.40 -11.34 3.21
N PHE A 237 -12.93 -11.68 1.99
CA PHE A 237 -13.70 -12.51 1.06
C PHE A 237 -13.75 -13.98 1.53
N SER A 238 -14.88 -14.67 1.30
CA SER A 238 -15.05 -16.06 1.73
C SER A 238 -14.44 -17.06 0.75
N TRP A 239 -14.02 -18.24 1.23
CA TRP A 239 -13.51 -19.32 0.35
C TRP A 239 -14.52 -19.76 -0.71
N ARG A 240 -15.82 -19.71 -0.41
CA ARG A 240 -16.88 -20.01 -1.39
C ARG A 240 -16.96 -18.97 -2.50
N GLU A 241 -16.72 -17.69 -2.19
CA GLU A 241 -16.67 -16.63 -3.20
C GLU A 241 -15.40 -16.74 -4.06
N LEU A 242 -14.26 -17.06 -3.44
CA LEU A 242 -13.00 -17.27 -4.14
C LEU A 242 -13.04 -18.53 -5.03
N ALA A 243 -13.64 -19.62 -4.56
CA ALA A 243 -13.78 -20.86 -5.33
C ALA A 243 -14.64 -20.68 -6.59
N LYS A 244 -15.60 -19.75 -6.61
CA LYS A 244 -16.37 -19.44 -7.83
C LYS A 244 -15.49 -18.87 -8.95
N ARG A 245 -14.33 -18.29 -8.62
CA ARG A 245 -13.36 -17.75 -9.59
C ARG A 245 -12.67 -18.84 -10.39
N SER A 246 -12.54 -20.06 -9.85
CA SER A 246 -11.91 -21.19 -10.57
C SER A 246 -12.60 -21.52 -11.89
N ARG A 247 -13.91 -21.26 -12.00
CA ARG A 247 -14.68 -21.42 -13.25
C ARG A 247 -14.16 -20.55 -14.41
N ILE A 248 -13.52 -19.42 -14.09
CA ILE A 248 -12.90 -18.54 -15.07
C ILE A 248 -11.39 -18.80 -15.14
N LEU A 249 -10.74 -19.02 -13.99
CA LEU A 249 -9.30 -19.23 -13.93
C LEU A 249 -8.85 -20.52 -14.65
N ILE A 250 -9.62 -21.62 -14.56
CA ILE A 250 -9.26 -22.88 -15.23
C ILE A 250 -9.24 -22.72 -16.77
N PRO A 251 -10.28 -22.17 -17.42
CA PRO A 251 -10.21 -21.86 -18.85
C PRO A 251 -9.07 -20.92 -19.23
N VAL A 252 -8.82 -19.89 -18.43
CA VAL A 252 -7.71 -18.94 -18.68
C VAL A 252 -6.37 -19.63 -18.57
N PHE A 253 -6.18 -20.50 -17.57
CA PHE A 253 -4.96 -21.30 -17.42
C PHE A 253 -4.74 -22.24 -18.62
N ALA A 254 -5.79 -22.88 -19.11
CA ALA A 254 -5.71 -23.73 -20.30
C ALA A 254 -5.33 -22.90 -21.54
N LEU A 255 -5.90 -21.71 -21.70
CA LEU A 255 -5.60 -20.80 -22.81
C LEU A 255 -4.17 -20.26 -22.73
N ALA A 256 -3.70 -19.91 -21.54
CA ALA A 256 -2.32 -19.50 -21.27
C ALA A 256 -1.33 -20.63 -21.57
N THR A 257 -1.63 -21.85 -21.13
CA THR A 257 -0.85 -23.06 -21.42
C THR A 257 -0.73 -23.29 -22.92
N TRP A 258 -1.86 -23.21 -23.63
CA TRP A 258 -1.89 -23.35 -25.09
C TRP A 258 -1.08 -22.25 -25.78
N GLY A 259 -1.25 -20.99 -25.34
CA GLY A 259 -0.49 -19.86 -25.84
C GLY A 259 1.02 -20.06 -25.68
N ALA A 260 1.48 -20.44 -24.49
CA ALA A 260 2.89 -20.72 -24.21
C ALA A 260 3.49 -21.83 -25.09
N LEU A 261 2.72 -22.88 -25.38
CA LEU A 261 3.14 -23.98 -26.27
C LEU A 261 3.18 -23.55 -27.75
N SER A 262 2.29 -22.64 -28.17
CA SER A 262 2.24 -22.15 -29.56
C SER A 262 3.43 -21.26 -29.96
N VAL A 263 4.17 -20.73 -28.98
CA VAL A 263 5.31 -19.81 -29.18
C VAL A 263 6.39 -20.44 -30.07
N GLU A 264 6.65 -21.73 -29.93
CA GLU A 264 7.71 -22.39 -30.72
C GLU A 264 7.36 -22.44 -32.21
N GLY A 265 6.10 -22.76 -32.55
CA GLY A 265 5.63 -22.74 -33.94
C GLY A 265 5.72 -21.34 -34.55
N LEU A 266 5.36 -20.31 -33.79
CA LEU A 266 5.47 -18.92 -34.25
C LEU A 266 6.91 -18.46 -34.47
N ILE A 267 7.86 -18.93 -33.66
CA ILE A 267 9.28 -18.64 -33.86
C ILE A 267 9.78 -19.33 -35.13
N GLN A 268 9.39 -20.59 -35.35
CA GLN A 268 9.78 -21.36 -36.55
C GLN A 268 9.21 -20.76 -37.83
N ASP A 269 8.00 -20.21 -37.79
CA ASP A 269 7.35 -19.51 -38.90
C ASP A 269 7.91 -18.07 -39.14
N GLY A 270 8.94 -17.66 -38.40
CA GLY A 270 9.54 -16.33 -38.49
C GLY A 270 8.68 -15.21 -37.91
N ARG A 271 7.57 -15.53 -37.22
CA ARG A 271 6.62 -14.56 -36.63
C ARG A 271 7.04 -14.14 -35.22
N LEU A 272 8.26 -13.61 -35.10
CA LEU A 272 8.91 -13.29 -33.81
C LEU A 272 8.10 -12.32 -32.94
N ILE A 273 7.53 -11.26 -33.52
CA ILE A 273 6.72 -10.29 -32.77
C ILE A 273 5.51 -10.98 -32.12
N TRP A 274 4.81 -11.82 -32.88
CA TRP A 274 3.65 -12.56 -32.39
C TRP A 274 4.02 -13.60 -31.34
N ALA A 275 5.14 -14.30 -31.53
CA ALA A 275 5.69 -15.22 -30.54
C ALA A 275 5.94 -14.51 -29.20
N GLY A 276 6.53 -13.31 -29.24
CA GLY A 276 6.75 -12.48 -28.07
C GLY A 276 5.47 -12.00 -27.39
N VAL A 277 4.51 -11.47 -28.16
CA VAL A 277 3.20 -11.03 -27.63
C VAL A 277 2.47 -12.18 -26.96
N ILE A 278 2.36 -13.33 -27.64
CA ILE A 278 1.62 -14.47 -27.13
C ILE A 278 2.29 -15.04 -25.89
N PHE A 279 3.62 -15.13 -25.85
CA PHE A 279 4.33 -15.56 -24.65
C PHE A 279 4.09 -14.59 -23.47
N GLY A 280 4.26 -13.29 -23.71
CA GLY A 280 4.09 -12.28 -22.68
C GLY A 280 2.68 -12.24 -22.10
N LEU A 281 1.64 -12.33 -22.95
CA LEU A 281 0.25 -12.41 -22.50
C LEU A 281 -0.06 -13.72 -21.78
N SER A 282 0.49 -14.84 -22.26
CA SER A 282 0.27 -16.16 -21.64
C SER A 282 0.86 -16.22 -20.24
N ALA A 283 2.00 -15.57 -20.01
CA ALA A 283 2.69 -15.61 -18.73
C ALA A 283 2.07 -14.72 -17.64
N VAL A 284 1.12 -13.85 -17.98
CA VAL A 284 0.41 -12.96 -17.02
C VAL A 284 -1.11 -13.10 -17.13
N ALA A 285 -1.58 -14.20 -17.73
CA ALA A 285 -2.98 -14.34 -18.09
C ALA A 285 -3.89 -14.49 -16.86
N LEU A 286 -3.49 -15.29 -15.87
CA LEU A 286 -4.28 -15.50 -14.66
C LEU A 286 -4.27 -14.24 -13.81
N SER A 287 -3.11 -13.67 -13.57
CA SER A 287 -2.95 -12.47 -12.76
C SER A 287 -3.69 -11.25 -13.33
N LEU A 288 -3.63 -11.01 -14.65
CA LEU A 288 -4.40 -9.97 -15.32
C LEU A 288 -5.91 -10.21 -15.17
N THR A 289 -6.34 -11.47 -15.34
CA THR A 289 -7.74 -11.87 -15.12
C THR A 289 -8.17 -11.59 -13.68
N THR A 290 -7.28 -11.84 -12.73
CA THR A 290 -7.53 -11.69 -11.31
C THR A 290 -7.61 -10.23 -10.88
N ALA A 291 -6.70 -9.39 -11.37
CA ALA A 291 -6.80 -7.94 -11.21
C ALA A 291 -8.14 -7.41 -11.73
N ILE A 292 -8.55 -7.80 -12.94
CA ILE A 292 -9.83 -7.41 -13.55
C ILE A 292 -11.02 -7.91 -12.73
N GLN A 293 -11.03 -9.17 -12.32
CA GLN A 293 -12.10 -9.74 -11.49
C GLN A 293 -12.24 -9.02 -10.16
N SER A 294 -11.12 -8.63 -9.56
CA SER A 294 -11.12 -7.95 -8.27
C SER A 294 -11.79 -6.58 -8.36
N LEU A 295 -11.61 -5.85 -9.46
CA LEU A 295 -12.33 -4.61 -9.76
C LEU A 295 -13.85 -4.83 -9.82
N PHE A 296 -14.30 -5.89 -10.49
CA PHE A 296 -15.72 -6.24 -10.54
C PHE A 296 -16.27 -6.63 -9.16
N MET A 297 -15.49 -7.35 -8.35
CA MET A 297 -15.87 -7.68 -6.97
C MET A 297 -16.03 -6.42 -6.12
N TYR A 298 -15.10 -5.47 -6.22
CA TYR A 298 -15.21 -4.18 -5.54
C TYR A 298 -16.42 -3.39 -6.02
N ARG A 299 -16.62 -3.27 -7.35
CA ARG A 299 -17.81 -2.60 -7.91
C ARG A 299 -19.12 -3.22 -7.38
N ARG A 300 -19.20 -4.56 -7.30
CA ARG A 300 -20.36 -5.26 -6.72
C ARG A 300 -20.54 -4.98 -5.23
N ASN A 301 -19.45 -4.88 -4.47
CA ASN A 301 -19.52 -4.54 -3.05
C ASN A 301 -19.95 -3.08 -2.84
N LEU A 302 -19.50 -2.16 -3.70
CA LEU A 302 -19.97 -0.77 -3.69
C LEU A 302 -21.46 -0.66 -4.00
N ASP A 303 -21.96 -1.45 -4.96
CA ASP A 303 -23.40 -1.52 -5.27
C ASP A 303 -24.21 -1.92 -4.03
N LYS A 304 -23.74 -2.94 -3.29
CA LYS A 304 -24.36 -3.33 -2.02
C LYS A 304 -24.32 -2.21 -0.99
N LEU A 305 -23.20 -1.49 -0.85
CA LEU A 305 -23.09 -0.36 0.08
C LEU A 305 -24.07 0.78 -0.25
N VAL A 306 -24.28 1.05 -1.54
CA VAL A 306 -25.27 2.04 -2.01
C VAL A 306 -26.69 1.58 -1.71
N ARG A 307 -27.02 0.31 -1.96
CA ARG A 307 -28.32 -0.29 -1.61
C ARG A 307 -28.58 -0.29 -0.10
N ASP A 308 -27.55 -0.57 0.69
CA ASP A 308 -27.58 -0.53 2.16
C ASP A 308 -27.65 0.93 2.70
N LYS A 309 -27.69 1.95 1.82
CA LYS A 309 -27.69 3.39 2.14
C LYS A 309 -26.49 3.85 2.97
N LYS A 310 -25.38 3.11 2.95
CA LYS A 310 -24.15 3.43 3.67
C LYS A 310 -23.25 4.42 2.94
N VAL A 311 -23.38 4.49 1.61
CA VAL A 311 -22.62 5.41 0.76
C VAL A 311 -23.55 5.97 -0.32
N THR A 312 -23.43 7.26 -0.60
CA THR A 312 -24.08 7.92 -1.74
C THR A 312 -23.09 8.09 -2.87
N VAL A 313 -23.34 7.43 -4.00
CA VAL A 313 -22.54 7.53 -5.23
C VAL A 313 -23.47 7.44 -6.42
N ASP A 314 -23.30 8.34 -7.38
CA ASP A 314 -24.03 8.28 -8.65
C ASP A 314 -23.63 7.03 -9.47
N GLN A 315 -24.59 6.47 -10.21
CA GLN A 315 -24.33 5.29 -11.03
C GLN A 315 -23.38 5.61 -12.20
N GLY A 316 -22.74 4.56 -12.73
CA GLY A 316 -21.85 4.66 -13.90
C GLY A 316 -20.38 4.91 -13.55
N TRP A 317 -19.77 5.92 -14.18
CA TRP A 317 -18.33 6.21 -14.05
C TRP A 317 -17.86 6.53 -12.62
N PRO A 318 -18.59 7.32 -11.80
CA PRO A 318 -18.18 7.61 -10.43
C PRO A 318 -18.00 6.35 -9.56
N MET A 319 -18.89 5.36 -9.76
CA MET A 319 -18.84 4.07 -9.09
C MET A 319 -17.61 3.25 -9.49
N THR A 320 -17.33 3.16 -10.80
CA THR A 320 -16.15 2.46 -11.32
C THR A 320 -14.86 3.12 -10.83
N ARG A 321 -14.82 4.46 -10.82
CA ARG A 321 -13.69 5.23 -10.31
C ARG A 321 -13.42 4.94 -8.83
N LEU A 322 -14.47 4.87 -7.99
CA LEU A 322 -14.30 4.53 -6.57
C LEU A 322 -13.85 3.07 -6.36
N ALA A 323 -14.34 2.13 -7.18
CA ALA A 323 -13.85 0.76 -7.15
C ALA A 323 -12.37 0.67 -7.53
N LEU A 324 -11.93 1.39 -8.59
CA LEU A 324 -10.52 1.48 -8.97
C LEU A 324 -9.66 2.09 -7.86
N ILE A 325 -10.11 3.19 -7.25
CA ILE A 325 -9.39 3.84 -6.15
C ILE A 325 -9.25 2.88 -4.96
N GLN A 326 -10.32 2.16 -4.61
CA GLN A 326 -10.29 1.18 -3.53
C GLN A 326 -9.33 0.03 -3.84
N ASP A 327 -9.37 -0.50 -5.05
CA ASP A 327 -8.54 -1.62 -5.48
C ASP A 327 -7.04 -1.25 -5.48
N PHE A 328 -6.70 -0.09 -6.04
CA PHE A 328 -5.35 0.45 -6.08
C PHE A 328 -4.91 1.19 -4.81
N THR A 329 -5.67 1.10 -3.71
CA THR A 329 -5.07 1.39 -2.40
C THR A 329 -3.94 0.42 -2.09
N ASN A 330 -3.98 -0.78 -2.67
CA ASN A 330 -2.91 -1.76 -2.60
C ASN A 330 -1.86 -1.50 -3.71
N PRO A 331 -0.62 -1.07 -3.36
CA PRO A 331 0.42 -0.79 -4.35
C PRO A 331 0.87 -2.03 -5.11
N ALA A 332 0.79 -3.23 -4.52
CA ALA A 332 1.13 -4.47 -5.23
C ALA A 332 0.18 -4.69 -6.41
N ARG A 333 -1.13 -4.46 -6.23
CA ARG A 333 -2.13 -4.62 -7.31
C ARG A 333 -1.94 -3.65 -8.46
N LEU A 334 -1.57 -2.42 -8.15
CA LEU A 334 -1.21 -1.46 -9.19
C LEU A 334 0.01 -1.94 -9.98
N GLY A 335 1.03 -2.42 -9.29
CA GLY A 335 2.23 -2.93 -9.94
C GLY A 335 2.00 -4.23 -10.72
N LEU A 336 1.09 -5.10 -10.25
CA LEU A 336 0.63 -6.28 -10.99
C LEU A 336 -0.01 -5.85 -12.32
N LEU A 337 -0.99 -4.95 -12.29
CA LEU A 337 -1.61 -4.43 -13.53
C LEU A 337 -0.60 -3.79 -14.49
N MET A 338 0.31 -2.96 -13.96
CA MET A 338 1.35 -2.32 -14.76
C MET A 338 2.31 -3.33 -15.39
N GLY A 339 2.76 -4.31 -14.61
CA GLY A 339 3.68 -5.33 -15.08
C GLY A 339 3.04 -6.31 -16.07
N ALA A 340 1.77 -6.68 -15.87
CA ALA A 340 0.99 -7.44 -16.85
C ALA A 340 0.87 -6.69 -18.18
N SER A 341 0.71 -5.36 -18.14
CA SER A 341 0.68 -4.52 -19.34
C SER A 341 2.05 -4.44 -20.05
N LEU A 342 3.15 -4.63 -19.32
CA LEU A 342 4.52 -4.59 -19.84
C LEU A 342 5.01 -5.96 -20.34
N ALA A 343 4.42 -7.06 -19.87
CA ALA A 343 4.84 -8.42 -20.23
C ALA A 343 4.86 -8.71 -21.74
N PRO A 344 3.89 -8.25 -22.57
CA PRO A 344 3.97 -8.40 -24.02
C PRO A 344 5.16 -7.68 -24.65
N VAL A 345 5.52 -6.50 -24.12
CA VAL A 345 6.68 -5.73 -24.59
C VAL A 345 7.98 -6.47 -24.28
N MET A 346 8.09 -7.03 -23.07
CA MET A 346 9.22 -7.87 -22.67
C MET A 346 9.32 -9.15 -23.51
N GLY A 347 8.18 -9.76 -23.83
CA GLY A 347 8.10 -10.91 -24.73
C GLY A 347 8.58 -10.59 -26.14
N ILE A 348 8.15 -9.47 -26.73
CA ILE A 348 8.61 -9.00 -28.05
C ILE A 348 10.13 -8.80 -28.03
N ALA A 349 10.66 -8.12 -27.01
CA ALA A 349 12.11 -7.89 -26.89
C ALA A 349 12.88 -9.21 -26.80
N GLY A 350 12.42 -10.15 -25.97
CA GLY A 350 13.04 -11.48 -25.85
C GLY A 350 13.04 -12.26 -27.16
N SER A 351 11.96 -12.18 -27.94
CA SER A 351 11.85 -12.87 -29.22
C SER A 351 12.71 -12.25 -30.31
N LEU A 352 12.72 -10.91 -30.43
CA LEU A 352 13.55 -10.21 -31.42
C LEU A 352 15.04 -10.39 -31.18
N LEU A 353 15.46 -10.53 -29.92
CA LEU A 353 16.85 -10.79 -29.55
C LEU A 353 17.26 -12.27 -29.68
N GLY A 354 16.33 -13.16 -30.08
CA GLY A 354 16.60 -14.60 -30.19
C GLY A 354 16.83 -15.30 -28.84
N LEU A 355 16.41 -14.69 -27.74
CA LEU A 355 16.69 -15.14 -26.37
C LEU A 355 15.60 -16.04 -25.78
N MET A 356 14.57 -16.38 -26.54
CA MET A 356 13.43 -17.20 -26.10
C MET A 356 13.77 -18.67 -25.84
N HIS A 357 15.02 -19.09 -26.06
CA HIS A 357 15.53 -20.40 -25.68
C HIS A 357 16.29 -20.37 -24.34
N ASN A 358 16.50 -19.19 -23.77
CA ASN A 358 17.17 -19.03 -22.48
C ASN A 358 16.14 -18.98 -21.35
N GLY A 359 16.09 -20.02 -20.52
CA GLY A 359 15.17 -20.09 -19.39
C GLY A 359 15.26 -18.92 -18.40
N TRP A 360 16.40 -18.24 -18.27
CA TRP A 360 16.51 -17.02 -17.45
C TRP A 360 15.73 -15.85 -18.05
N VAL A 361 15.77 -15.71 -19.37
CA VAL A 361 15.02 -14.67 -20.09
C VAL A 361 13.54 -15.00 -20.07
N LEU A 362 13.17 -16.26 -20.27
CA LEU A 362 11.79 -16.73 -20.14
C LEU A 362 11.22 -16.50 -18.74
N ALA A 363 11.98 -16.83 -17.69
CA ALA A 363 11.58 -16.56 -16.31
C ALA A 363 11.48 -15.05 -16.03
N THR A 364 12.41 -14.24 -16.53
CA THR A 364 12.35 -12.78 -16.36
C THR A 364 11.11 -12.19 -17.03
N ILE A 365 10.79 -12.61 -18.26
CA ILE A 365 9.61 -12.16 -18.98
C ILE A 365 8.34 -12.65 -18.26
N GLY A 366 8.29 -13.93 -17.90
CA GLY A 366 7.14 -14.50 -17.20
C GLY A 366 6.91 -13.92 -15.80
N SER A 367 7.94 -13.29 -15.24
CA SER A 367 7.87 -12.64 -13.92
C SER A 367 7.92 -11.12 -13.97
N THR A 368 7.74 -10.54 -15.15
CA THR A 368 7.68 -9.08 -15.34
C THR A 368 6.68 -8.44 -14.37
N GLU A 369 5.53 -9.08 -14.23
CA GLU A 369 4.48 -8.64 -13.33
C GLU A 369 4.92 -8.58 -11.88
N SER A 370 5.41 -9.70 -11.35
CA SER A 370 5.87 -9.83 -9.97
C SER A 370 7.03 -8.89 -9.65
N ILE A 371 7.94 -8.69 -10.60
CA ILE A 371 9.05 -7.74 -10.48
C ILE A 371 8.50 -6.31 -10.37
N VAL A 372 7.60 -5.91 -11.26
CA VAL A 372 7.00 -4.55 -11.25
C VAL A 372 6.14 -4.34 -10.00
N ALA A 373 5.39 -5.35 -9.55
CA ALA A 373 4.65 -5.33 -8.29
C ALA A 373 5.57 -5.14 -7.08
N GLY A 374 6.65 -5.92 -7.01
CA GLY A 374 7.67 -5.80 -5.96
C GLY A 374 8.31 -4.41 -5.91
N LEU A 375 8.74 -3.90 -7.06
CA LEU A 375 9.30 -2.55 -7.18
C LEU A 375 8.26 -1.50 -6.79
N THR A 376 7.01 -1.65 -7.22
CA THR A 376 5.93 -0.71 -6.89
C THR A 376 5.69 -0.65 -5.38
N VAL A 377 5.73 -1.80 -4.67
CA VAL A 377 5.62 -1.83 -3.21
C VAL A 377 6.82 -1.13 -2.53
N VAL A 378 8.04 -1.40 -2.99
CA VAL A 378 9.26 -0.77 -2.44
C VAL A 378 9.24 0.74 -2.64
N PHE A 379 8.86 1.20 -3.84
CA PHE A 379 8.77 2.61 -4.16
C PHE A 379 7.51 3.28 -3.62
N ALA A 380 6.46 2.51 -3.27
CA ALA A 380 5.21 3.08 -2.77
C ALA A 380 5.44 3.94 -1.53
N ASP A 381 6.22 3.46 -0.56
CA ASP A 381 6.54 4.24 0.65
C ASP A 381 7.21 5.58 0.31
N TYR A 382 8.18 5.56 -0.61
CA TYR A 382 8.90 6.75 -1.06
C TYR A 382 8.01 7.72 -1.84
N ILE A 383 7.23 7.21 -2.81
CA ILE A 383 6.31 7.99 -3.65
C ILE A 383 5.22 8.62 -2.78
N ASN A 384 4.69 7.84 -1.84
CA ASN A 384 3.64 8.28 -0.92
C ASN A 384 4.16 9.38 0.01
N GLU A 385 5.34 9.20 0.61
CA GLU A 385 5.96 10.25 1.44
C GLU A 385 6.29 11.50 0.62
N TRP A 386 6.81 11.33 -0.61
CA TRP A 386 7.07 12.43 -1.52
C TRP A 386 5.79 13.18 -1.91
N ARG A 387 4.68 12.48 -2.21
CA ARG A 387 3.38 13.09 -2.52
C ARG A 387 2.85 13.88 -1.32
N PHE A 388 2.96 13.33 -0.12
CA PHE A 388 2.58 14.04 1.11
C PHE A 388 3.42 15.31 1.29
N ARG A 389 4.75 15.21 1.20
CA ARG A 389 5.67 16.37 1.26
C ARG A 389 5.39 17.40 0.15
N LYS A 390 5.03 16.96 -1.06
CA LYS A 390 4.67 17.84 -2.17
C LYS A 390 3.33 18.55 -1.94
N LYS A 391 2.31 17.85 -1.43
CA LYS A 391 1.02 18.44 -1.06
C LYS A 391 1.22 19.49 0.04
N LEU A 392 2.02 19.15 1.04
CA LEU A 392 2.45 20.06 2.08
C LEU A 392 3.14 21.30 1.49
N ARG A 393 4.21 21.15 0.69
CA ARG A 393 4.89 22.28 0.02
C ARG A 393 3.96 23.19 -0.79
N LYS A 394 2.91 22.66 -1.40
CA LYS A 394 1.90 23.48 -2.10
C LYS A 394 1.03 24.33 -1.16
N LEU A 395 0.79 23.89 0.07
CA LEU A 395 0.15 24.70 1.10
C LEU A 395 1.07 25.84 1.59
N PHE A 396 2.38 25.70 1.38
CA PHE A 396 3.42 26.65 1.83
C PHE A 396 4.01 27.54 0.74
N SER A 397 3.74 27.24 -0.53
CA SER A 397 4.15 28.17 -1.58
C SER A 397 3.26 29.39 -1.47
N PRO A 398 3.80 30.61 -1.29
CA PRO A 398 2.99 31.80 -1.45
C PRO A 398 2.32 31.67 -2.82
N LYS A 399 1.00 31.88 -2.86
CA LYS A 399 0.35 32.12 -4.15
C LYS A 399 1.09 33.31 -4.75
N GLY A 400 1.95 33.04 -5.74
CA GLY A 400 2.42 34.05 -6.66
C GLY A 400 1.22 34.61 -7.41
#